data_AF-A0A7K0CUQ0-F1
#
_entry.id   AF-A0A7K0CUQ0-F1
#
_cell.length_a   1.000
_cell.length_b   1.000
_cell.length_c   1.000
_cell.angle_alpha   90.00
_cell.angle_beta   90.00
_cell.angle_gamma   90.00
#
_symmetry.space_group_name_H-M   'P 1'
#
loop_
_entity.id
_entity.type
_entity.pdbx_description
1 polymer ?
#
loop_
_entity_poly.entity_id
_entity_poly.type
_entity_poly.pdbx_seq_one_letter_code
_entity_poly.pdbx_strand_id
1 'polypeptide(L)' 'MVLSAQEAADLADRWFAARCAAEDVATAVAEGADHGELLELTGALVNLAKEAERLR' A
#
# COMPACT_ATOMS: atom_id res chain seq x y z
N MET A 1 21.79 3.18 12.17
CA MET A 1 21.84 1.78 11.70
C MET A 1 21.67 1.80 10.19
N VAL A 2 22.51 1.08 9.45
CA VAL A 2 22.33 0.86 8.01
C VAL A 2 21.58 -0.47 7.86
N LEU A 3 20.53 -0.50 7.03
CA LEU A 3 19.80 -1.73 6.73
C LEU A 3 20.71 -2.71 6.00
N SER A 4 20.56 -3.99 6.30
CA SER A 4 21.07 -5.05 5.43
C SER A 4 20.36 -5.01 4.06
N ALA A 5 20.96 -5.62 3.06
CA ALA A 5 20.36 -5.72 1.73
C ALA A 5 18.98 -6.40 1.77
N GLN A 6 18.80 -7.40 2.65
CA GLN A 6 17.52 -8.10 2.80
C GLN A 6 16.46 -7.18 3.43
N GLU A 7 16.79 -6.49 4.53
CA GLU A 7 15.85 -5.56 5.17
C GLU A 7 15.45 -4.41 4.24
N ALA A 8 16.37 -3.95 3.40
CA ALA A 8 16.08 -2.94 2.39
C ALA A 8 15.15 -3.48 1.28
N ALA A 9 15.32 -4.72 0.85
CA ALA A 9 14.44 -5.39 -0.12
C ALA A 9 13.04 -5.60 0.48
N ASP A 10 12.94 -6.12 1.71
CA ASP A 10 11.66 -6.34 2.40
C ASP A 10 10.91 -5.03 2.64
N LEU A 11 11.64 -3.93 2.88
CA LEU A 11 11.05 -2.60 2.96
C LEU A 11 10.55 -2.13 1.59
N ALA A 12 11.32 -2.32 0.52
CA ALA A 12 10.93 -1.95 -0.83
C ALA A 12 9.68 -2.70 -1.29
N ASP A 13 9.58 -4.00 -1.01
CA ASP A 13 8.42 -4.83 -1.37
C ASP A 13 7.13 -4.36 -0.69
N ARG A 14 7.20 -3.98 0.60
CA ARG A 14 6.04 -3.44 1.32
C ARG A 14 5.59 -2.09 0.77
N TRP A 15 6.53 -1.20 0.43
CA TRP A 15 6.20 0.06 -0.22
C TRP A 15 5.66 -0.12 -1.63
N PHE A 16 6.15 -1.11 -2.36
CA PHE A 16 5.61 -1.49 -3.66
C PHE A 16 4.15 -1.93 -3.55
N ALA A 17 3.82 -2.80 -2.58
CA ALA A 17 2.45 -3.23 -2.33
C ALA A 17 1.52 -2.06 -1.98
N ALA A 18 1.96 -1.13 -1.12
CA ALA A 18 1.20 0.06 -0.77
C ALA A 18 0.93 0.96 -2.00
N ARG A 19 1.92 1.12 -2.90
CA ARG A 19 1.74 1.86 -4.15
C ARG A 19 0.70 1.19 -5.06
N CYS A 20 0.76 -0.12 -5.24
CA CYS A 20 -0.22 -0.84 -6.06
C CYS A 20 -1.64 -0.67 -5.51
N ALA A 21 -1.83 -0.76 -4.20
CA ALA A 21 -3.14 -0.49 -3.60
C ALA A 21 -3.63 0.95 -3.82
N ALA A 22 -2.71 1.93 -3.91
CA ALA A 22 -3.08 3.30 -4.27
C ALA A 22 -3.47 3.44 -5.75
N GLU A 23 -2.79 2.72 -6.64
CA GLU A 23 -3.12 2.62 -8.06
C GLU A 23 -4.50 1.97 -8.26
N ASP A 24 -4.85 0.96 -7.45
CA ASP A 24 -6.18 0.33 -7.44
C ASP A 24 -7.27 1.31 -7.02
N VAL A 25 -7.05 2.09 -5.95
CA VAL A 25 -7.99 3.16 -5.54
C VAL A 25 -8.19 4.18 -6.66
N ALA A 26 -7.11 4.60 -7.32
CA ALA A 26 -7.20 5.56 -8.43
C ALA A 26 -8.02 4.99 -9.60
N THR A 27 -7.84 3.70 -9.90
CA THR A 27 -8.61 3.00 -10.94
C THR A 27 -10.09 2.92 -10.57
N ALA A 28 -10.41 2.50 -9.33
CA ALA A 28 -11.79 2.43 -8.86
C ALA A 28 -12.50 3.79 -8.90
N VAL A 29 -11.81 4.88 -8.53
CA VAL A 29 -12.34 6.24 -8.67
C VAL A 29 -12.61 6.58 -10.14
N ALA A 30 -11.69 6.25 -11.04
CA ALA A 30 -11.84 6.51 -12.48
C ALA A 30 -13.00 5.71 -13.10
N GLU A 31 -13.27 4.51 -12.60
CA GLU A 31 -14.37 3.65 -13.05
C GLU A 31 -15.72 3.97 -12.40
N GLY A 32 -15.74 4.88 -11.41
CA GLY A 32 -16.96 5.26 -10.71
C GLY A 32 -17.46 4.18 -9.73
N ALA A 33 -16.53 3.45 -9.12
CA ALA A 33 -16.80 2.47 -8.07
C ALA A 33 -17.68 3.05 -6.96
N ASP A 34 -18.48 2.19 -6.34
CA ASP A 34 -19.37 2.62 -5.27
C ASP A 34 -18.60 2.95 -3.98
N HIS A 35 -19.32 3.58 -3.05
CA HIS A 35 -18.73 4.01 -1.78
C HIS A 35 -18.17 2.85 -0.94
N GLY A 36 -18.78 1.67 -1.01
CA GLY A 36 -18.34 0.50 -0.26
C GLY A 36 -17.01 -0.03 -0.79
N GLU A 37 -16.90 -0.19 -2.12
CA GLU A 37 -15.66 -0.61 -2.78
C GLU A 37 -14.51 0.37 -2.52
N LEU A 38 -14.77 1.68 -2.64
CA LEU A 38 -13.77 2.70 -2.34
C LEU A 38 -13.31 2.68 -0.87
N LEU A 39 -14.23 2.39 0.06
CA LEU A 39 -13.91 2.27 1.48
C LEU A 39 -13.02 1.04 1.74
N GLU A 40 -13.32 -0.09 1.11
CA GLU A 40 -12.51 -1.31 1.21
C GLU A 40 -11.09 -1.11 0.67
N LEU A 41 -10.97 -0.57 -0.55
CA LEU A 41 -9.67 -0.32 -1.20
C LEU A 41 -8.83 0.69 -0.42
N THR A 42 -9.45 1.78 0.05
CA THR A 42 -8.76 2.77 0.88
C THR A 42 -8.32 2.17 2.22
N GLY A 43 -9.15 1.30 2.82
CA GLY A 43 -8.80 0.57 4.03
C GLY A 43 -7.58 -0.35 3.83
N ALA A 44 -7.55 -1.09 2.71
CA ALA A 44 -6.41 -1.94 2.34
C ALA A 44 -5.13 -1.13 2.13
N LEU A 45 -5.21 -0.03 1.39
CA LEU A 45 -4.10 0.91 1.19
C LEU A 45 -3.53 1.41 2.52
N VAL A 46 -4.38 1.88 3.43
CA VAL A 46 -3.95 2.39 4.74
C VAL A 46 -3.27 1.30 5.58
N ASN A 47 -3.76 0.06 5.52
CA ASN A 47 -3.12 -1.05 6.23
C ASN A 47 -1.74 -1.37 5.66
N LEU A 48 -1.59 -1.45 4.34
CA LEU A 48 -0.32 -1.68 3.67
C LEU A 48 0.69 -0.55 3.94
N ALA A 49 0.24 0.71 3.95
CA ALA A 49 1.09 1.84 4.30
C ALA A 49 1.61 1.74 5.75
N LYS A 50 0.75 1.40 6.72
CA LYS A 50 1.17 1.18 8.12
C LYS A 50 2.13 -0.01 8.28
N GLU A 51 1.99 -1.02 7.43
CA GLU A 51 2.93 -2.14 7.37
C GLU A 51 4.27 -1.72 6.78
N ALA A 52 4.28 -0.92 5.71
CA ALA A 52 5.49 -0.41 5.08
C ALA A 52 6.29 0.57 5.96
N GLU A 53 5.61 1.35 6.81
CA GLU A 53 6.25 2.27 7.76
C GLU A 53 6.98 1.57 8.92
N ARG A 54 6.67 0.30 9.21
CA ARG A 54 7.28 -0.42 10.33
C ARG A 54 8.73 -0.80 10.01
N LEU A 55 9.68 -0.15 10.68
CA LEU A 55 11.13 -0.42 10.58
C LEU A 55 11.64 -1.38 11.68
N ARG A 56 10.83 -2.34 12.12
CA ARG A 56 11.14 -3.18 13.30
C ARG A 56 11.03 -4.65 12.99
#